data_AF-A0AAW4HZ59-F1
#
_entry.id   AF-A0AAW4HZ59-F1
#
_cell.length_a   1.000
_cell.length_b   1.000
_cell.length_c   1.000
_cell.angle_alpha   90.00
_cell.angle_beta   90.00
_cell.angle_gamma   90.00
#
_symmetry.space_group_name_H-M   'P 1'
#
loop_
_entity.id
_entity.type
_entity.pdbx_description
1 polymer ?
#
loop_
_entity_poly.entity_id
_entity_poly.type
_entity_poly.pdbx_seq_one_letter_code
_entity_poly.pdbx_strand_id
1 'polypeptide(L)'
;MEKINSIPKPFFETLGEHGTTYLVYGYRVAQPKLYLGEFNSLKEARQFIYKYAYNNPQWLNADGDINEYNNKPSRPESDNKRYKGVVEKEYKKYADFKDWKK
;
A
#
# COMPACT_ATOMS: atom_id res chain seq x y z
N MET A 1 -15.34 10.80 -11.35
CA MET A 1 -14.24 10.56 -10.39
C MET A 1 -14.64 9.34 -9.57
N GLU A 2 -14.25 8.13 -10.02
CA GLU A 2 -14.30 6.94 -9.16
C GLU A 2 -13.15 7.05 -8.15
N LYS A 3 -13.38 7.98 -7.23
CA LYS A 3 -12.52 8.38 -6.12
C LYS A 3 -12.29 7.14 -5.26
N ILE A 4 -11.07 6.93 -4.79
CA ILE A 4 -10.63 6.19 -3.57
C ILE A 4 -11.69 5.36 -2.79
N ASN A 5 -12.89 5.90 -2.54
CA ASN A 5 -14.08 5.20 -2.03
C ASN A 5 -14.44 3.89 -2.75
N SER A 6 -14.15 3.72 -4.05
CA SER A 6 -14.42 2.46 -4.76
C SER A 6 -13.38 1.35 -4.51
N ILE A 7 -12.27 1.67 -3.82
CA ILE A 7 -11.25 0.67 -3.50
C ILE A 7 -11.75 -0.19 -2.32
N PRO A 8 -11.74 -1.53 -2.47
CA PRO A 8 -12.12 -2.43 -1.38
C PRO A 8 -11.24 -2.19 -0.15
N LYS A 9 -11.89 -1.86 0.97
CA LYS A 9 -11.23 -1.71 2.26
C LYS A 9 -11.09 -3.07 2.95
N PRO A 10 -10.02 -3.32 3.73
CA PRO A 10 -8.91 -2.40 4.00
C PRO A 10 -7.95 -2.27 2.81
N PHE A 11 -7.29 -1.12 2.67
CA PHE A 11 -6.18 -0.92 1.74
C PHE A 11 -5.18 0.13 2.25
N PHE A 12 -3.98 0.10 1.68
CA PHE A 12 -2.94 1.10 1.89
C PHE A 12 -2.82 2.01 0.66
N GLU A 13 -2.72 3.32 0.87
CA GLU A 13 -2.32 4.28 -0.14
C GLU A 13 -0.84 4.61 0.06
N THR A 14 -0.05 4.37 -0.98
CA THR A 14 1.34 4.81 -1.05
C THR A 14 1.39 6.01 -1.98
N LEU A 15 1.52 7.21 -1.40
CA LEU A 15 1.58 8.48 -2.11
C LEU A 15 3.04 8.90 -2.30
N GLY A 16 3.50 8.98 -3.54
CA GLY A 16 4.87 9.39 -3.83
C GLY A 16 5.39 8.88 -5.16
N GLU A 17 6.53 9.42 -5.58
CA GLU A 17 7.16 9.13 -6.86
C GLU A 17 8.64 8.83 -6.72
N HIS A 18 9.21 8.29 -7.79
CA HIS A 18 10.63 7.91 -7.77
C HIS A 18 11.50 9.13 -7.49
N GLY A 19 12.34 9.04 -6.46
CA GLY A 19 13.20 10.15 -6.04
C GLY A 19 12.54 11.13 -5.07
N THR A 20 11.32 10.85 -4.60
CA THR A 20 10.65 11.65 -3.56
C THR A 20 10.44 10.84 -2.28
N THR A 21 10.02 11.52 -1.22
CA THR A 21 9.44 10.88 -0.04
C THR A 21 8.15 10.15 -0.42
N TYR A 22 7.93 9.00 0.21
CA TYR A 22 6.72 8.20 0.09
C TYR A 22 5.93 8.28 1.40
N LEU A 23 4.68 8.72 1.30
CA LEU A 23 3.71 8.80 2.38
C LEU A 23 2.81 7.57 2.36
N VAL A 24 2.68 6.87 3.48
CA VAL A 24 1.77 5.71 3.59
C VAL A 24 0.57 6.07 4.44
N TYR A 25 -0.61 5.80 3.89
CA TYR A 25 -1.88 5.93 4.59
C TYR A 25 -2.66 4.61 4.58
N GLY A 26 -3.39 4.33 5.66
CA GLY A 26 -4.31 3.22 5.77
C GLY A 26 -5.77 3.69 5.67
N TYR A 27 -6.58 2.93 4.94
CA TYR A 27 -8.03 3.11 4.86
C TYR A 27 -8.74 1.83 5.28
N ARG A 28 -9.54 1.89 6.35
CA ARG A 28 -10.34 0.78 6.87
C ARG A 28 -11.82 1.15 6.91
N VAL A 29 -12.70 0.14 6.91
CA VAL A 29 -14.16 0.34 7.00
C VAL A 29 -14.50 1.20 8.22
N ALA A 30 -15.36 2.20 8.02
CA ALA A 30 -15.87 3.11 9.05
C ALA A 30 -14.80 3.91 9.84
N GLN A 31 -13.54 3.96 9.37
CA GLN A 31 -12.47 4.74 10.00
C GLN A 31 -11.95 5.84 9.05
N PRO A 32 -11.53 6.99 9.58
CA PRO A 32 -10.87 8.03 8.79
C PRO A 32 -9.54 7.53 8.20
N LYS A 33 -9.05 8.24 7.18
CA LYS A 33 -7.70 8.06 6.61
C LYS A 33 -6.66 8.11 7.74
N LEU A 34 -5.91 7.04 7.93
CA LEU A 34 -4.88 6.93 8.96
C LEU A 34 -3.51 7.17 8.34
N TYR A 35 -2.75 8.14 8.84
CA TYR A 35 -1.34 8.29 8.47
C TYR A 35 -0.49 7.25 9.21
N LEU A 36 0.37 6.54 8.47
CA LEU A 36 1.16 5.44 8.99
C LEU A 36 2.68 5.70 8.96
N GLY A 37 3.14 6.60 8.09
CA GLY A 37 4.54 7.01 8.08
C GLY A 37 5.04 7.58 6.76
N GLU A 38 6.31 7.97 6.79
CA GLU A 38 7.10 8.51 5.69
C GLU A 38 8.33 7.64 5.45
N PHE A 39 8.65 7.42 4.18
CA PHE A 39 9.73 6.53 3.76
C PHE A 39 10.53 7.15 2.62
N ASN A 40 11.83 6.84 2.55
CA ASN A 40 12.72 7.38 1.53
C ASN A 40 12.63 6.62 0.20
N SER A 41 11.94 5.48 0.19
CA SER A 41 11.72 4.69 -1.02
C SER A 41 10.40 3.92 -1.00
N LEU A 42 9.89 3.60 -2.20
CA LEU A 42 8.73 2.72 -2.36
C LEU A 42 8.98 1.34 -1.74
N LYS A 43 10.24 0.87 -1.77
CA LYS A 43 10.61 -0.42 -1.19
C LYS A 43 10.46 -0.40 0.33
N GLU A 44 10.98 0.63 1.00
CA GLU A 44 10.82 0.80 2.45
C GLU A 44 9.35 0.94 2.86
N ALA A 45 8.57 1.73 2.12
CA ALA A 45 7.13 1.85 2.33
C ALA A 45 6.42 0.47 2.26
N ARG A 46 6.78 -0.36 1.27
CA ARG A 46 6.19 -1.70 1.10
C ARG A 46 6.66 -2.70 2.15
N GLN A 47 7.93 -2.64 2.58
CA GLN A 47 8.43 -3.41 3.72
C GLN A 47 7.63 -3.10 4.99
N PHE A 48 7.41 -1.80 5.24
CA PHE A 48 6.59 -1.34 6.35
C PHE A 48 5.15 -1.85 6.23
N ILE A 49 4.49 -1.66 5.08
CA ILE A 49 3.10 -2.11 4.85
C ILE A 49 2.98 -3.62 5.07
N TYR A 50 3.91 -4.40 4.52
CA TYR A 50 3.95 -5.85 4.69
C TYR A 50 4.00 -6.24 6.17
N LYS A 51 4.99 -5.74 6.91
CA LYS A 51 5.14 -6.02 8.34
C LYS A 51 3.92 -5.52 9.14
N TYR A 52 3.43 -4.32 8.85
CA TYR A 52 2.32 -3.72 9.55
C TYR A 52 1.03 -4.54 9.39
N ALA A 53 0.71 -4.96 8.15
CA ALA A 53 -0.49 -5.75 7.87
C ALA A 53 -0.44 -7.15 8.48
N TYR A 54 0.72 -7.83 8.48
CA TYR A 54 0.84 -9.15 9.10
C TYR A 54 0.83 -9.11 10.63
N ASN A 55 1.30 -8.02 11.24
CA ASN A 55 1.15 -7.79 12.68
C ASN A 55 -0.27 -7.30 13.07
N ASN A 56 -1.07 -6.88 12.09
CA ASN A 56 -2.42 -6.36 12.29
C ASN A 56 -3.38 -6.96 11.25
N PRO A 57 -3.83 -8.23 11.42
CA PRO A 57 -4.60 -8.97 10.42
C PRO A 57 -5.87 -8.29 9.92
N GLN A 58 -6.42 -7.32 10.66
CA GLN A 58 -7.54 -6.48 10.23
C GLN A 58 -7.25 -5.61 8.99
N TRP A 59 -5.98 -5.53 8.57
CA TRP A 59 -5.53 -4.85 7.35
C TRP A 59 -5.36 -5.78 6.15
N LEU A 60 -5.54 -7.09 6.34
CA LEU A 60 -5.55 -8.06 5.26
C LEU A 60 -6.95 -8.08 4.61
N ASN A 61 -6.97 -8.33 3.31
CA ASN A 61 -8.21 -8.55 2.57
C ASN A 61 -8.77 -9.96 2.83
N ALA A 62 -9.93 -10.28 2.24
CA ALA A 62 -10.59 -11.58 2.43
C ALA A 62 -9.73 -12.79 2.02
N ASP A 63 -8.74 -12.57 1.15
CA ASP A 63 -7.81 -13.59 0.66
C ASP A 63 -6.55 -13.70 1.55
N GLY A 64 -6.47 -12.94 2.65
CA GLY A 64 -5.28 -12.90 3.52
C GLY A 64 -4.09 -12.14 2.94
N ASP A 65 -4.31 -11.34 1.90
CA ASP A 65 -3.30 -10.54 1.20
C ASP A 65 -3.56 -9.03 1.41
N ILE A 66 -2.73 -8.18 0.83
CA ILE A 66 -2.74 -6.73 1.03
C ILE A 66 -3.33 -6.07 -0.22
N ASN A 67 -4.20 -5.07 -0.03
CA ASN A 67 -4.63 -4.17 -1.09
C ASN A 67 -3.76 -2.90 -1.04
N GLU A 68 -3.22 -2.46 -2.18
CA GLU A 68 -2.41 -1.24 -2.28
C GLU A 68 -2.92 -0.35 -3.41
N TYR A 69 -2.97 0.95 -3.15
CA TYR A 69 -3.17 2.01 -4.13
C TYR A 69 -1.90 2.84 -4.24
N ASN A 70 -1.27 2.83 -5.41
CA ASN A 70 -0.04 3.59 -5.64
C ASN A 70 -0.41 4.93 -6.30
N ASN A 71 -0.40 6.00 -5.50
CA ASN A 71 -0.83 7.33 -5.90
C ASN A 71 0.37 8.18 -6.31
N LYS A 72 0.41 8.56 -7.59
CA LYS A 72 1.45 9.41 -8.19
C LYS A 72 0.87 10.79 -8.51
N PRO A 73 1.21 11.83 -7.74
CA PRO A 73 0.64 13.17 -7.93
C PRO A 73 0.83 13.78 -9.32
N SER A 74 1.92 13.43 -10.02
CA SER A 74 2.23 13.94 -11.37
C SER A 74 1.37 13.32 -12.46
N ARG A 75 0.56 12.30 -12.14
CA ARG A 75 -0.21 11.54 -13.11
C ARG A 75 -1.71 11.72 -12.91
N PRO A 76 -2.51 11.60 -13.98
CA PRO A 76 -3.95 11.47 -13.86
C PRO A 76 -4.33 10.31 -12.93
N GLU A 77 -5.41 10.46 -12.15
CA GLU A 77 -5.88 9.43 -11.21
C GLU A 77 -6.18 8.08 -11.92
N SER A 78 -6.59 8.14 -13.20
CA SER A 78 -6.82 6.95 -14.05
C SER A 78 -5.57 6.09 -14.25
N ASP A 79 -4.39 6.68 -14.15
CA ASP A 79 -3.12 6.04 -14.43
C ASP A 79 -2.47 5.47 -13.15
N ASN A 80 -3.06 5.77 -11.99
CA ASN A 80 -2.62 5.26 -10.70
C ASN A 80 -3.04 3.80 -10.53
N LYS A 81 -2.06 2.95 -10.21
CA LYS A 81 -2.29 1.52 -10.10
C LYS A 81 -2.97 1.15 -8.79
N ARG A 82 -4.05 0.39 -8.90
CA ARG A 82 -4.76 -0.25 -7.80
C ARG A 82 -4.49 -1.74 -7.85
N TYR A 83 -4.07 -2.31 -6.73
CA TYR A 83 -3.73 -3.71 -6.64
C TYR A 83 -4.58 -4.39 -5.57
N LYS A 84 -5.29 -5.45 -5.98
CA LYS A 84 -5.87 -6.43 -5.06
C LYS A 84 -4.88 -7.59 -4.91
N GLY A 85 -4.36 -7.77 -3.71
CA GLY A 85 -3.34 -8.77 -3.39
C GLY A 85 -1.98 -8.44 -4.01
N VAL A 86 -1.15 -7.69 -3.28
CA VAL A 86 0.14 -7.19 -3.77
C VAL A 86 1.32 -8.09 -3.45
N VAL A 87 1.23 -9.03 -2.50
CA VAL A 87 2.42 -9.73 -2.04
C VAL A 87 3.13 -10.47 -3.17
N GLU A 88 2.41 -11.32 -3.91
CA GLU A 88 2.98 -12.04 -5.05
C GLU A 88 3.31 -11.12 -6.23
N LYS A 89 2.44 -10.13 -6.49
CA LYS A 89 2.49 -9.34 -7.74
C LYS A 89 3.52 -8.21 -7.69
N GLU A 90 3.74 -7.64 -6.52
CA GLU A 90 4.44 -6.37 -6.35
C GLU A 90 5.53 -6.41 -5.30
N TYR A 91 5.44 -7.28 -4.28
CA TYR A 91 6.45 -7.32 -3.20
C TYR A 91 7.50 -8.41 -3.46
N LYS A 92 7.10 -9.59 -3.94
CA LYS A 92 8.05 -10.66 -4.27
C LYS A 92 9.02 -10.36 -5.41
N LYS A 93 8.80 -9.28 -6.17
CA LYS A 93 9.75 -8.82 -7.19
C LYS A 93 11.05 -8.26 -6.61
N TYR A 94 11.06 -7.88 -5.32
CA TYR A 94 12.29 -7.44 -4.66
C TYR A 94 13.14 -8.65 -4.32
N ALA A 95 14.41 -8.65 -4.74
CA ALA A 95 15.32 -9.78 -4.57
C ALA A 95 15.49 -10.19 -3.09
N ASP A 96 15.43 -9.22 -2.18
CA ASP A 96 15.55 -9.37 -0.74
C ASP A 96 14.21 -9.55 -0.03
N PHE A 97 13.11 -9.79 -0.74
CA PHE A 97 11.79 -9.97 -0.12
C PHE A 97 11.78 -11.09 0.93
N LYS A 98 12.57 -12.15 0.71
CA LYS A 98 12.69 -13.27 1.68
C LYS A 98 13.24 -12.83 3.03
N ASP A 99 13.99 -11.73 3.07
CA ASP A 99 14.57 -11.16 4.29
C ASP A 99 13.61 -10.18 4.98
N TRP A 100 12.46 -9.87 4.37
CA TRP A 100 11.44 -9.02 4.97
C TRP A 100 10.72 -9.79 6.07
N LYS A 101 10.98 -9.40 7.32
CA LYS A 101 10.39 -10.06 8.49
C LYS A 101 8.91 -9.68 8.64
N LYS A 102 8.04 -10.70 8.73
CA LYS A 102 6.63 -10.55 9.12
C LYS A 102 6.52 -10.18 10.60
#